data_AF-A0A3N5S3K0-F1
#
_entry.id   AF-A0A3N5S3K0-F1
#
_cell.length_a   1.000
_cell.length_b   1.000
_cell.length_c   1.000
_cell.angle_alpha   90.00
_cell.angle_beta   90.00
_cell.angle_gamma   90.00
#
_symmetry.space_group_name_H-M   'P 1'
#
loop_
_entity.id
_entity.type
_entity.pdbx_description
1 polymer ?
#
loop_
_entity_poly.entity_id
_entity_poly.type
_entity_poly.pdbx_seq_one_letter_code
_entity_poly.pdbx_strand_id
1 'polypeptide(L)' 'TLLARGFHVVVASDAACSRRKHEWKMAISALRDAGAVIFPTETIAFMFIERSGTDEFKRLSPLFK' A
#
# COMPACT_ATOMS: atom_id res chain seq x y z
N THR A 1 -3.28 -1.69 -18.38
CA THR A 1 -2.81 -1.46 -16.99
C THR A 1 -2.35 -2.77 -16.38
N LEU A 2 -1.68 -2.78 -15.22
CA LEU A 2 -1.33 -4.03 -14.53
C LEU A 2 -2.59 -4.83 -14.13
N LEU A 3 -3.64 -4.12 -13.69
CA LEU A 3 -4.95 -4.67 -13.42
C LEU A 3 -5.54 -5.41 -14.64
N ALA A 4 -5.53 -4.80 -15.82
CA ALA A 4 -6.04 -5.42 -17.05
C ALA A 4 -5.23 -6.64 -17.51
N ARG A 5 -4.00 -6.81 -17.00
CA ARG A 5 -3.15 -7.98 -17.26
C ARG A 5 -3.34 -9.08 -16.20
N GLY A 6 -4.30 -8.92 -15.27
CA GLY A 6 -4.63 -9.90 -14.25
C GLY A 6 -3.76 -9.86 -12.99
N PHE A 7 -2.92 -8.83 -12.81
CA PHE A 7 -2.12 -8.69 -11.60
C PHE A 7 -2.95 -8.15 -10.43
N HIS A 8 -2.69 -8.66 -9.23
CA HIS A 8 -3.13 -8.04 -7.97
C HIS A 8 -2.27 -6.80 -7.71
N VAL A 9 -2.88 -5.62 -7.82
CA VAL A 9 -2.18 -4.34 -7.61
C VAL A 9 -2.47 -3.84 -6.20
N VAL A 10 -1.40 -3.60 -5.45
CA VAL A 10 -1.43 -2.96 -4.14
C VAL A 10 -0.69 -1.62 -4.22
N VAL A 11 -1.29 -0.56 -3.67
CA VAL A 11 -0.71 0.79 -3.67
C VAL A 11 -0.55 1.28 -2.23
N ALA A 12 0.69 1.69 -1.90
CA ALA A 12 1.02 2.35 -0.65
C ALA A 12 0.51 3.80 -0.66
N SER A 13 -0.57 4.10 0.07
CA SER A 13 -1.24 5.42 0.00
C SER A 13 -0.39 6.57 0.53
N ASP A 14 0.47 6.30 1.50
CA ASP A 14 1.39 7.23 2.16
C ASP A 14 2.72 7.40 1.41
N ALA A 15 3.04 6.47 0.50
CA ALA A 15 4.23 6.53 -0.36
C ALA A 15 3.92 6.91 -1.82
N ALA A 16 2.66 7.22 -2.14
CA ALA A 16 2.22 7.77 -3.42
C ALA A 16 1.79 9.22 -3.26
N CYS A 17 2.17 10.11 -4.18
CA CYS A 17 1.84 11.53 -4.08
C CYS A 17 1.57 12.18 -5.43
N SER A 18 0.92 13.34 -5.39
CA SER A 18 0.74 14.25 -6.52
C SER A 18 1.08 15.67 -6.08
N ARG A 19 1.45 16.54 -7.03
CA ARG A 19 1.72 17.96 -6.74
C ARG A 19 0.57 18.69 -6.04
N ARG A 20 -0.66 18.24 -6.26
CA ARG A 20 -1.89 18.81 -5.66
C ARG A 20 -2.64 17.72 -4.91
N LYS A 21 -3.10 18.04 -3.69
CA LYS A 21 -3.84 17.11 -2.82
C LYS A 21 -5.13 16.59 -3.45
N HIS A 22 -5.83 17.44 -4.22
CA HIS A 22 -7.03 17.05 -4.96
C HIS A 22 -6.75 15.90 -5.94
N GLU A 23 -5.71 16.05 -6.77
CA GLU A 23 -5.31 15.06 -7.75
C GLU A 23 -4.90 13.73 -7.12
N TRP A 24 -4.16 13.78 -6.00
CA TRP A 24 -3.82 12.57 -5.25
C TRP A 24 -5.07 11.84 -4.74
N LYS A 25 -6.02 12.56 -4.13
CA LYS A 25 -7.28 11.96 -3.64
C LYS A 25 -8.07 11.31 -4.77
N MET A 26 -8.20 12.03 -5.89
CA MET A 26 -8.93 11.54 -7.06
C MET A 26 -8.27 10.27 -7.64
N ALA A 27 -6.95 10.28 -7.79
CA ALA A 27 -6.21 9.12 -8.31
C ALA A 27 -6.32 7.90 -7.40
N ILE A 28 -6.20 8.08 -6.07
CA ILE A 28 -6.35 6.98 -5.10
C ILE A 28 -7.77 6.39 -5.14
N SER A 29 -8.81 7.23 -5.24
CA SER A 29 -10.19 6.75 -5.37
C SER A 29 -10.38 5.97 -6.67
N ALA A 30 -9.92 6.53 -7.80
CA ALA A 30 -10.06 5.88 -9.10
C ALA A 30 -9.33 4.53 -9.16
N LEU A 31 -8.14 4.42 -8.55
CA LEU A 31 -7.41 3.16 -8.46
C LEU A 31 -8.17 2.12 -7.62
N ARG A 32 -8.77 2.53 -6.50
CA ARG A 32 -9.62 1.68 -5.68
C ARG A 32 -10.84 1.18 -6.46
N ASP A 33 -11.53 2.08 -7.14
CA ASP A 33 -12.73 1.76 -7.94
C ASP A 33 -12.39 0.84 -9.12
N ALA A 34 -11.17 0.95 -9.66
CA ALA A 34 -10.64 0.05 -10.68
C ALA A 34 -10.20 -1.33 -10.14
N GLY A 35 -10.23 -1.56 -8.82
CA GLY A 35 -9.91 -2.84 -8.18
C GLY A 35 -8.51 -2.95 -7.59
N ALA A 36 -7.74 -1.85 -7.49
CA ALA A 36 -6.49 -1.86 -6.74
C ALA A 36 -6.76 -1.83 -5.23
N VAL A 37 -5.93 -2.54 -4.47
CA VAL A 37 -5.95 -2.51 -3.01
C VAL A 37 -5.11 -1.34 -2.52
N ILE A 38 -5.67 -0.50 -1.65
CA ILE A 38 -5.00 0.71 -1.15
C ILE A 38 -4.79 0.58 0.36
N PHE A 39 -3.54 0.62 0.81
CA PHE A 39 -3.16 0.56 2.22
C PHE A 39 -1.96 1.47 2.51
N PRO A 40 -1.73 1.89 3.77
CA PRO A 40 -0.45 2.46 4.19
C PRO A 40 0.70 1.47 4.04
N THR A 41 1.93 1.99 3.94
CA THR A 41 3.15 1.18 3.77
C THR A 41 3.31 0.18 4.91
N GLU A 42 3.01 0.58 6.14
CA GLU A 42 3.06 -0.29 7.34
C GLU A 42 2.15 -1.51 7.21
N THR A 43 0.89 -1.30 6.83
CA THR A 43 -0.07 -2.40 6.64
C THR A 43 0.38 -3.36 5.56
N ILE A 44 0.93 -2.84 4.44
CA ILE A 44 1.48 -3.68 3.37
C ILE A 44 2.63 -4.52 3.88
N ALA A 45 3.55 -3.93 4.65
CA ALA A 45 4.70 -4.64 5.17
C ALA A 45 4.29 -5.74 6.17
N PHE A 46 3.28 -5.49 7.02
CA PHE A 46 2.77 -6.50 7.94
C PHE A 46 1.92 -7.59 7.27
N MET A 47 1.22 -7.29 6.18
CA MET A 47 0.56 -8.32 5.37
C MET A 47 1.55 -9.35 4.83
N PHE A 48 2.78 -8.96 4.48
CA PHE A 48 3.80 -9.91 4.00
C PHE A 48 4.43 -10.76 5.11
N ILE A 49 4.50 -10.26 6.34
CA ILE A 49 5.13 -10.99 7.45
C ILE A 49 4.16 -11.98 8.09
N GLU A 50 2.84 -11.73 7.99
CA GLU A 50 1.69 -12.56 8.44
C GLU A 50 1.65 -12.96 9.93
N ARG A 51 2.79 -12.90 10.64
CA ARG A 51 2.97 -13.35 12.01
C ARG A 51 3.80 -12.36 12.82
N SER A 52 3.26 -11.90 13.94
CA SER A 52 3.97 -11.06 14.89
C SER A 52 5.00 -11.86 15.71
N GLY A 53 5.99 -11.14 16.28
CA GLY A 53 6.97 -11.73 17.18
C GLY A 53 8.06 -12.59 16.54
N THR A 54 8.04 -12.75 15.21
CA THR A 54 9.14 -13.34 14.43
C THR A 54 10.36 -12.41 14.42
N ASP A 55 11.53 -12.94 14.04
CA ASP A 55 12.73 -12.11 13.95
C ASP A 55 12.63 -11.09 12.81
N GLU A 56 11.93 -11.43 11.72
CA GLU A 56 11.56 -10.51 10.64
C GLU A 56 10.69 -9.37 11.18
N PHE A 57 9.66 -9.69 11.96
CA PHE A 57 8.79 -8.68 12.58
C PHE A 57 9.57 -7.76 13.51
N LYS A 58 10.43 -8.31 14.37
CA LYS A 58 11.27 -7.53 15.29
C LYS A 58 12.24 -6.60 14.56
N ARG A 59 12.77 -7.00 13.41
CA ARG A 59 13.64 -6.16 12.57
C ARG A 59 12.86 -5.06 11.85
N LEU A 60 11.62 -5.34 11.42
CA LEU A 60 10.83 -4.45 10.57
C LEU A 60 9.98 -3.45 11.36
N SER A 61 9.39 -3.86 12.49
CA SER A 61 8.53 -3.01 13.34
C SER A 61 9.17 -1.66 13.75
N PRO A 62 10.49 -1.55 14.03
CA PRO A 62 11.11 -0.27 14.35
C PRO A 62 11.06 0.78 13.23
N LEU A 63 10.76 0.39 11.99
CA LEU A 63 10.68 1.30 10.84
C LEU A 63 9.38 2.12 10.79
N PHE A 64 8.35 1.76 11.57
CA PHE A 64 7.01 2.36 11.52
C PHE A 64 6.60 3.06 12.84
N LYS A 65 7.58 3.59 13.58
CA LYS A 65 7.35 4.30 14.85
C LYS A 65 6.62 5.63 14.71
#